data_AF-A0A6J1WM37-F1
#
_entry.id   AF-A0A6J1WM37-F1
#
_cell.length_a   1.000
_cell.length_b   1.000
_cell.length_c   1.000
_cell.angle_alpha   90.00
_cell.angle_beta   90.00
_cell.angle_gamma   90.00
#
_symmetry.space_group_name_H-M   'P 1'
#
loop_
_entity.id
_entity.type
_entity.pdbx_description
1 polymer ?
#
loop_
_entity_poly.entity_id
_entity_poly.type
_entity_poly.pdbx_seq_one_letter_code
_entity_poly.pdbx_strand_id
1 'polypeptide(L)'
;MPGYTCSIKERMMYSSCKGQFLEIIEKMGIEIAKRLEIDDGKELTEEFLYDEIHPKRNLHRPAFAKPKGPPNRGAKRITKSQSAQ
;
A
#
# COMPACT_ATOMS: atom_id res chain seq x y z
N MET A 1 -13.87 3.48 23.51
CA MET A 1 -12.81 3.54 22.48
C MET A 1 -13.44 4.14 21.24
N PRO A 2 -13.35 5.46 21.04
CA PRO A 2 -13.98 6.10 19.88
C PRO A 2 -13.16 5.69 18.67
N GLY A 3 -13.74 4.97 17.72
CA GLY A 3 -12.91 4.50 16.59
C GLY A 3 -13.62 3.73 15.49
N TYR A 4 -14.78 3.12 15.74
CA TYR A 4 -15.53 2.47 14.67
C TYR A 4 -17.03 2.61 14.92
N THR A 5 -17.76 3.10 13.92
CA THR A 5 -19.23 3.17 13.93
C THR A 5 -19.85 1.78 13.77
N CYS A 6 -19.15 0.85 13.12
CA CYS A 6 -19.59 -0.52 12.85
C CYS A 6 -19.04 -1.52 13.86
N SER A 7 -19.79 -2.60 14.13
CA SER A 7 -19.33 -3.68 15.02
C SER A 7 -18.19 -4.49 14.40
N ILE A 8 -17.41 -5.20 15.22
CA ILE A 8 -16.33 -6.10 14.71
C ILE A 8 -16.92 -7.15 13.77
N LYS A 9 -18.05 -7.76 14.16
CA LYS A 9 -18.73 -8.77 13.35
C LYS A 9 -19.09 -8.25 11.96
N GLU A 10 -19.61 -7.03 11.91
CA GLU A 10 -20.01 -6.37 10.67
C GLU A 10 -18.80 -6.10 9.77
N ARG A 11 -17.74 -5.47 10.29
CA ARG A 11 -16.52 -5.20 9.51
C ARG A 11 -15.89 -6.48 8.94
N MET A 12 -15.84 -7.53 9.76
CA MET A 12 -15.31 -8.83 9.34
C MET A 12 -16.19 -9.50 8.28
N MET A 13 -17.52 -9.40 8.41
CA MET A 13 -18.45 -9.96 7.44
C MET A 13 -18.32 -9.28 6.07
N TYR A 14 -18.32 -7.95 6.01
CA TYR A 14 -18.17 -7.22 4.75
C TYR A 14 -16.85 -7.56 4.05
N SER A 15 -15.74 -7.64 4.79
CA SER A 15 -14.44 -8.03 4.24
C SER A 15 -14.46 -9.48 3.71
N SER A 16 -15.05 -10.41 4.47
CA SER A 16 -15.10 -11.83 4.09
C SER A 16 -15.98 -12.10 2.87
N CYS A 17 -17.10 -11.39 2.74
CA CYS A 17 -18.05 -11.59 1.64
C CYS A 17 -17.67 -10.88 0.33
N LYS A 18 -16.79 -9.86 0.38
CA LYS A 18 -16.40 -9.05 -0.79
C LYS A 18 -15.88 -9.90 -1.95
N GLY A 19 -15.03 -10.90 -1.69
CA GLY A 19 -14.43 -11.73 -2.74
C GLY A 19 -15.47 -12.50 -3.56
N GLN A 20 -16.33 -13.27 -2.89
CA GLN A 20 -17.38 -14.06 -3.54
C GLN A 20 -18.37 -13.18 -4.30
N PHE A 21 -18.72 -12.02 -3.74
CA PHE A 21 -19.61 -11.07 -4.39
C PHE A 21 -19.03 -10.57 -5.74
N LEU A 22 -17.76 -10.19 -5.75
CA LEU A 22 -17.09 -9.72 -6.97
C LEU A 22 -16.98 -10.83 -8.03
N GLU A 23 -16.68 -12.07 -7.62
CA GLU A 23 -16.63 -13.21 -8.54
C GLU A 23 -17.96 -13.49 -9.24
N ILE A 24 -19.08 -13.35 -8.53
CA ILE A 24 -20.42 -13.56 -9.10
C ILE A 24 -20.72 -12.45 -10.12
N ILE A 25 -20.41 -11.20 -9.78
CA ILE A 25 -20.62 -10.04 -10.66
C ILE A 25 -19.79 -10.15 -11.95
N GLU A 26 -18.53 -10.56 -11.84
CA GLU A 26 -17.65 -10.76 -13.00
C GLU A 26 -18.20 -11.90 -13.90
N LYS A 27 -18.76 -12.97 -13.33
CA LYS A 27 -19.44 -14.04 -14.08
C LYS A 27 -20.72 -13.57 -14.79
N MET A 28 -21.36 -12.51 -14.31
CA MET A 28 -22.52 -11.89 -14.97
C MET A 28 -22.11 -10.94 -16.12
N GLY A 29 -20.81 -10.79 -16.39
CA GLY A 29 -20.29 -10.00 -17.51
C GLY A 29 -19.96 -8.55 -17.16
N ILE A 30 -19.94 -8.18 -15.87
CA ILE A 30 -19.52 -6.85 -15.43
C ILE A 30 -17.99 -6.83 -15.28
N GLU A 31 -17.34 -5.93 -16.00
CA GLU A 31 -15.90 -5.71 -15.89
C GLU A 31 -15.58 -4.74 -14.74
N ILE A 32 -14.72 -5.16 -13.81
CA ILE A 32 -14.33 -4.37 -12.64
C ILE A 32 -12.95 -3.75 -12.89
N ALA A 33 -12.92 -2.47 -13.25
CA ALA A 33 -11.70 -1.76 -13.59
C ALA A 33 -10.73 -1.59 -12.40
N LYS A 34 -11.26 -1.30 -11.20
CA LYS A 34 -10.47 -1.13 -9.98
C LYS A 34 -11.32 -1.44 -8.74
N ARG A 35 -10.71 -2.04 -7.72
CA ARG A 35 -11.34 -2.32 -6.42
C ARG A 35 -10.79 -1.32 -5.41
N LEU A 36 -11.65 -0.46 -4.87
CA LEU A 36 -11.30 0.57 -3.89
C LEU A 36 -11.89 0.25 -2.52
N GLU A 37 -11.17 0.62 -1.47
CA GLU A 37 -11.61 0.57 -0.06
C GLU A 37 -11.35 1.95 0.54
N ILE A 38 -12.38 2.59 1.08
CA ILE A 38 -12.35 3.94 1.65
C ILE A 38 -13.02 3.93 3.02
N ASP A 39 -12.61 4.85 3.89
CA ASP A 39 -13.18 4.98 5.24
C ASP A 39 -14.30 6.05 5.27
N ASP A 40 -14.15 7.17 4.56
CA ASP A 40 -15.17 8.23 4.42
C ASP A 40 -15.49 8.54 2.94
N GLY A 41 -16.76 8.76 2.63
CA GLY A 41 -17.21 9.14 1.29
C GLY A 41 -16.66 10.48 0.80
N LYS A 42 -16.18 11.35 1.70
CA LYS A 42 -15.52 12.61 1.32
C LYS A 42 -14.20 12.41 0.58
N GLU A 43 -13.59 11.23 0.68
CA GLU A 43 -12.35 10.87 -0.04
C GLU A 43 -12.59 10.68 -1.55
N LEU A 44 -13.84 10.42 -1.97
CA LEU A 44 -14.21 10.21 -3.37
C LEU A 44 -14.28 11.53 -4.13
N THR A 45 -13.13 12.15 -4.34
CA THR A 45 -12.96 13.30 -5.23
C THR A 45 -12.63 12.84 -6.65
N GLU A 46 -12.86 13.72 -7.63
CA GLU A 46 -12.48 13.47 -9.03
C GLU A 46 -10.97 13.19 -9.16
N GLU A 47 -10.15 13.97 -8.46
CA GLU A 47 -8.70 13.80 -8.43
C GLU A 47 -8.29 12.44 -7.87
N PHE A 48 -8.91 12.01 -6.77
CA PHE A 48 -8.63 10.71 -6.15
C PHE A 48 -8.98 9.55 -7.10
N LEU A 49 -10.16 9.60 -7.72
CA LEU A 49 -10.58 8.57 -8.68
C LEU A 49 -9.68 8.51 -9.90
N TYR A 50 -9.28 9.67 -10.44
CA TYR A 50 -8.39 9.74 -11.60
C TYR A 50 -7.03 9.13 -11.28
N ASP A 51 -6.46 9.45 -10.13
CA ASP A 51 -5.16 8.94 -9.70
C ASP A 51 -5.18 7.43 -9.39
N GLU A 52 -6.30 6.92 -8.85
CA GLU A 52 -6.46 5.49 -8.58
C GLU A 52 -6.67 4.62 -9.83
N ILE A 53 -7.35 5.17 -10.84
CA ILE A 53 -7.56 4.51 -12.13
C ILE A 53 -6.32 4.64 -13.03
N HIS A 54 -5.58 5.74 -12.91
CA HIS A 54 -4.38 6.04 -13.70
C HIS A 54 -3.16 6.33 -12.82
N PRO A 55 -2.52 5.29 -12.22
CA PRO A 55 -1.43 5.49 -11.27
C PRO A 55 -0.25 6.24 -11.87
N LYS A 56 0.08 7.40 -11.28
CA LYS A 56 1.26 8.17 -11.65
C LYS A 56 2.53 7.42 -11.23
N ARG A 57 3.45 7.17 -12.17
CA ARG A 57 4.75 6.57 -11.89
C ARG A 57 5.66 7.60 -11.20
N ASN A 58 5.84 7.48 -9.90
CA ASN A 58 6.83 8.28 -9.16
C ASN A 58 8.24 7.68 -9.36
N LEU A 59 8.94 8.09 -10.42
CA LEU A 59 10.31 7.61 -10.73
C LEU A 59 11.37 8.11 -9.74
N HIS A 60 11.11 9.23 -9.05
CA HIS A 60 12.09 9.83 -8.16
C HIS A 60 11.71 9.58 -6.70
N ARG A 61 12.51 8.76 -6.01
CA ARG A 61 12.45 8.61 -4.55
C ARG A 61 13.62 9.37 -3.94
N PRO A 62 13.47 10.67 -3.62
CA PRO A 62 14.56 11.42 -3.04
C PRO A 62 14.96 10.78 -1.71
N ALA A 63 16.21 10.33 -1.62
CA ALA A 63 16.78 9.81 -0.40
C ALA A 63 17.48 10.94 0.33
N PHE A 64 17.17 11.13 1.61
CA PHE A 64 17.93 12.05 2.44
C PHE A 64 19.39 11.60 2.51
N ALA A 65 20.32 12.56 2.43
CA ALA A 65 21.74 12.26 2.52
C ALA A 65 22.05 11.68 3.91
N LYS A 66 22.86 10.61 3.98
CA LYS A 66 23.30 10.09 5.27
C LYS A 66 24.09 11.18 6.02
N PRO A 67 23.88 11.36 7.34
CA PRO A 67 24.63 12.33 8.11
C PRO A 67 26.13 12.07 8.03
N LYS A 68 26.93 13.13 8.21
CA LYS A 68 28.40 13.04 8.16
C LYS A 68 28.88 12.05 9.23
N GLY A 69 29.73 11.11 8.82
CA GLY A 69 30.30 10.13 9.75
C GLY A 69 31.27 10.76 10.76
N PRO A 70 31.66 10.01 11.80
CA PRO A 70 32.61 10.49 12.82
C PRO A 70 33.94 10.97 12.20
N PRO A 71 34.56 12.02 12.76
CA PRO A 71 35.90 12.44 12.35
C PRO A 71 36.92 11.32 12.64
N ASN A 72 37.97 11.23 11.82
CA ASN A 72 39.04 10.22 11.93
C ASN A 72 38.61 8.74 11.77
N ARG A 73 37.52 8.47 11.06
CA ARG A 73 37.16 7.09 10.68
C ARG A 73 38.12 6.60 9.60
N GLY A 74 38.93 5.58 9.92
CA GLY A 74 39.77 4.88 8.93
C GLY A 74 38.95 4.25 7.79
N ALA A 75 39.63 3.72 6.77
CA ALA A 75 38.98 3.13 5.60
C ALA A 75 37.96 2.03 5.98
N LYS A 76 36.86 1.93 5.21
CA LYS A 76 35.84 0.88 5.42
C LYS A 76 36.49 -0.49 5.23
N ARG A 77 36.37 -1.37 6.22
CA ARG A 77 36.88 -2.74 6.17
C ARG A 77 35.75 -3.70 5.79
N ILE A 78 36.03 -4.66 4.90
CA ILE A 78 35.12 -5.79 4.64
C ILE A 78 35.20 -6.72 5.87
N THR A 79 34.07 -6.95 6.53
CA THR A 79 33.99 -7.78 7.75
C THR A 79 33.49 -9.20 7.50
N LYS A 80 33.13 -9.54 6.25
CA LYS A 80 32.66 -10.88 5.90
C LYS A 80 33.85 -11.83 5.81
N SER A 81 33.84 -12.91 6.60
CA SER A 81 34.78 -14.03 6.42
C SER A 81 34.52 -14.67 5.06
N GLN A 82 35.57 -14.85 4.25
CA GLN A 82 35.47 -15.72 3.08
C GLN A 82 35.24 -17.14 3.60
N SER A 83 34.09 -17.73 3.29
CA SER A 83 33.91 -19.17 3.40
C SER A 83 34.87 -19.82 2.41
N ALA A 84 35.88 -20.52 2.92
CA ALA A 84 36.76 -21.36 2.11
C ALA A 84 35.91 -22.35 1.31
N GLN A 85 36.18 -22.44 0.01
CA GLN A 85 35.66 -23.48 -0.88
C GLN A 85 36.21 -24.85 -0.50
#